data_AF-A0A661PHH2-F1
#
_entry.id   AF-A0A661PHH2-F1
#
_cell.length_a   1.000
_cell.length_b   1.000
_cell.length_c   1.000
_cell.angle_alpha   90.00
_cell.angle_beta   90.00
_cell.angle_gamma   90.00
#
_symmetry.space_group_name_H-M   'P 1'
#
loop_
_entity.id
_entity.type
_entity.pdbx_description
1 polymer ?
#
loop_
_entity_poly.entity_id
_entity_poly.type
_entity_poly.pdbx_seq_one_letter_code
_entity_poly.pdbx_strand_id
1 'polypeptide(L)'
;MMPLMRAITLIAILLTLFGCKSREGQACETKADCADPLMCLDGVCHSQESGNKRCSEACRKALDGACTAKDGTCIMASDQDCRASSGCLHDGRCSYSFGNCEIGKDADCADLKICKDQGKCTAKNRACVIGKDADCQPLEGCRKLGLCSAKDGWCVAGSDEHCKKSDACSRDGACKASDGACVAGDDESCAASITCRATGRCAAKDGKCVPGSSAHCSAASACRDQGLCSLKDGACKAGSDADCKESAFCKHQGLCKADEGQGVCVGD
;
A
#
# COMPACT_ATOMS: atom_id res chain seq x y z
N MET A 1 21.37 -81.67 71.69
CA MET A 1 20.38 -81.83 70.60
C MET A 1 19.81 -80.46 70.28
N MET A 2 19.99 -79.99 69.05
CA MET A 2 19.39 -78.80 68.42
C MET A 2 17.84 -78.77 68.57
N PRO A 3 17.11 -77.62 68.38
CA PRO A 3 17.30 -76.69 67.24
C PRO A 3 16.97 -75.17 67.41
N LEU A 4 17.41 -74.44 66.38
CA LEU A 4 16.91 -73.21 65.74
C LEU A 4 15.83 -72.35 66.45
N MET A 5 16.03 -71.02 66.51
CA MET A 5 15.30 -70.04 65.68
C MET A 5 15.69 -68.56 65.95
N ARG A 6 15.94 -67.85 64.83
CA ARG A 6 15.61 -66.43 64.52
C ARG A 6 16.36 -65.27 65.20
N ALA A 7 17.08 -64.51 64.39
CA ALA A 7 16.87 -63.06 64.21
C ALA A 7 17.68 -62.56 62.98
N ILE A 8 17.10 -62.66 61.79
CA ILE A 8 17.60 -61.91 60.60
C ILE A 8 16.89 -60.57 60.65
N THR A 9 17.64 -59.53 60.99
CA THR A 9 17.21 -58.14 61.06
C THR A 9 16.94 -57.64 59.64
N LEU A 10 15.66 -57.58 59.26
CA LEU A 10 15.19 -56.85 58.08
C LEU A 10 15.40 -55.35 58.34
N ILE A 11 16.49 -54.79 57.82
CA ILE A 11 16.66 -53.34 57.70
C ILE A 11 15.74 -52.89 56.57
N ALA A 12 14.51 -52.52 56.93
CA ALA A 12 13.60 -51.78 56.08
C ALA A 12 14.20 -50.38 55.88
N ILE A 13 14.89 -50.20 54.74
CA ILE A 13 15.36 -48.91 54.28
C ILE A 13 14.10 -48.05 54.02
N LEU A 14 13.80 -47.17 54.98
CA LEU A 14 12.98 -45.98 54.77
C LEU A 14 13.68 -45.09 53.74
N LEU A 15 13.51 -45.41 52.45
CA LEU A 15 13.71 -44.46 51.37
C LEU A 15 12.64 -43.38 51.54
N THR A 16 13.06 -42.27 52.13
CA THR A 16 12.29 -41.04 52.18
C THR A 16 11.79 -40.71 50.77
N LEU A 17 10.47 -40.48 50.68
CA LEU A 17 9.73 -40.07 49.48
C LEU A 17 10.12 -38.65 49.05
N PHE A 18 11.40 -38.40 48.81
CA PHE A 18 11.80 -37.33 47.89
C PHE A 18 11.48 -37.86 46.51
N GLY A 19 10.23 -37.67 46.08
CA GLY A 19 9.77 -38.03 44.75
C GLY A 19 10.79 -37.55 43.72
N CYS A 20 11.37 -38.47 42.97
CA CYS A 20 12.30 -38.13 41.90
C CYS A 20 11.57 -37.20 40.94
N LYS A 21 12.05 -35.96 40.80
CA LYS A 21 11.54 -35.03 39.79
C LYS A 21 11.61 -35.69 38.40
N SER A 22 10.55 -35.55 37.62
CA SER A 22 10.43 -36.02 36.24
C SER A 22 11.54 -35.46 35.36
N ARG A 23 12.12 -36.33 34.53
CA ARG A 23 13.13 -36.02 33.52
C ARG A 23 12.47 -35.56 32.23
N GLU A 24 13.28 -35.11 31.28
CA GLU A 24 12.82 -34.70 29.95
C GLU A 24 12.01 -35.81 29.28
N GLY A 25 10.88 -35.42 28.67
CA GLY A 25 9.94 -36.33 28.01
C GLY A 25 8.99 -37.08 28.95
N GLN A 26 9.13 -36.96 30.27
CA GLN A 26 8.20 -37.59 31.23
C GLN A 26 6.99 -36.70 31.53
N ALA A 27 5.89 -37.33 31.97
CA ALA A 27 4.66 -36.63 32.31
C ALA A 27 4.84 -35.70 33.52
N CYS A 28 4.07 -34.63 33.54
CA CYS A 28 3.97 -33.65 34.62
C CYS A 28 2.58 -33.02 34.64
N GLU A 29 2.17 -32.48 35.79
CA GLU A 29 0.98 -31.63 35.92
C GLU A 29 1.37 -30.17 36.14
N THR A 30 2.47 -29.94 36.86
CA THR A 30 2.99 -28.61 37.18
C THR A 30 4.50 -28.55 36.97
N LYS A 31 5.06 -27.32 36.95
CA LYS A 31 6.51 -27.10 36.91
C LYS A 31 7.25 -27.78 38.08
N ALA A 32 6.61 -27.97 39.24
CA ALA A 32 7.24 -28.59 40.41
C ALA A 32 7.60 -30.07 40.19
N ASP A 33 6.88 -30.73 39.28
CA ASP A 33 7.12 -32.14 38.96
C ASP A 33 8.39 -32.34 38.14
N CYS A 34 8.83 -31.32 37.40
CA CYS A 34 9.96 -31.42 36.49
C CYS A 34 11.29 -31.07 37.17
N ALA A 35 12.34 -31.84 36.86
CA ALA A 35 13.71 -31.56 37.32
C ALA A 35 14.18 -30.20 36.79
N ASP A 36 14.87 -29.41 37.60
CA ASP A 36 15.39 -28.12 37.10
C ASP A 36 16.54 -28.36 36.11
N PRO A 37 16.55 -27.66 34.96
CA PRO A 37 15.78 -26.47 34.60
C PRO A 37 14.49 -26.71 33.76
N LEU A 38 13.98 -27.93 33.66
CA LEU A 38 12.88 -28.32 32.77
C LEU A 38 11.53 -27.69 33.13
N MET A 39 10.71 -27.33 32.15
CA MET A 39 9.36 -26.81 32.34
C MET A 39 8.30 -27.87 32.02
N CYS A 40 7.12 -27.78 32.64
CA CYS A 40 5.98 -28.59 32.26
C CYS A 40 5.18 -27.89 31.16
N LEU A 41 5.21 -28.41 29.94
CA LEU A 41 4.51 -27.87 28.77
C LEU A 41 3.62 -28.98 28.17
N ASP A 42 2.32 -28.72 28.07
CA ASP A 42 1.31 -29.69 27.62
C ASP A 42 1.42 -31.06 28.31
N GLY A 43 1.61 -31.05 29.63
CA GLY A 43 1.68 -32.25 30.46
C GLY A 43 2.97 -33.07 30.35
N VAL A 44 4.02 -32.53 29.73
CA VAL A 44 5.32 -33.20 29.58
C VAL A 44 6.47 -32.27 29.98
N CYS A 45 7.52 -32.79 30.62
CA CYS A 45 8.71 -32.02 30.98
C CYS A 45 9.61 -31.80 29.76
N HIS A 46 9.92 -30.54 29.46
CA HIS A 46 10.80 -30.14 28.35
C HIS A 46 11.93 -29.25 28.83
N SER A 47 13.11 -29.40 28.20
CA SER A 47 14.13 -28.35 28.24
C SER A 47 13.64 -27.10 27.51
N GLN A 48 14.33 -25.96 27.69
CA GLN A 48 14.02 -24.73 26.94
C GLN A 48 14.06 -24.95 25.43
N GLU A 49 15.02 -25.75 24.95
CA GLU A 49 15.19 -26.06 23.53
C GLU A 49 14.04 -26.95 23.01
N SER A 50 13.75 -28.06 23.69
CA SER A 50 12.64 -28.97 23.35
C SER A 50 11.29 -28.27 23.41
N GLY A 51 11.08 -27.41 24.41
CA GLY A 51 9.87 -26.60 24.55
C GLY A 51 9.72 -25.61 23.38
N ASN A 52 10.78 -24.87 23.04
CA ASN A 52 10.76 -23.94 21.90
C ASN A 52 10.46 -24.66 20.58
N LYS A 53 11.00 -25.85 20.38
CA LYS A 53 10.70 -26.68 19.21
C LYS A 53 9.22 -27.03 19.14
N ARG A 54 8.63 -27.49 20.26
CA ARG A 54 7.20 -27.82 20.35
C ARG A 54 6.31 -26.60 20.08
N CYS A 55 6.59 -25.46 20.72
CA CYS A 55 5.84 -24.22 20.49
C CYS A 55 5.97 -23.73 19.05
N SER A 56 7.17 -23.79 18.45
CA SER A 56 7.39 -23.43 17.05
C SER A 56 6.58 -24.29 16.08
N GLU A 57 6.47 -25.59 16.33
CA GLU A 57 5.66 -26.50 15.51
C GLU A 57 4.16 -26.22 15.62
N ALA A 58 3.66 -25.89 16.81
CA ALA A 58 2.27 -25.49 17.03
C ALA A 58 1.98 -24.12 16.38
N CYS A 59 2.84 -23.14 16.62
CA CYS A 59 2.78 -21.78 16.08
C CYS A 59 2.73 -21.77 14.55
N ARG A 60 3.54 -22.59 13.85
CA ARG A 60 3.48 -22.72 12.38
C ARG A 60 2.13 -23.22 11.86
N LYS A 61 1.40 -24.00 12.65
CA LYS A 61 0.08 -24.52 12.27
C LYS A 61 -1.03 -23.50 12.55
N ALA A 62 -0.94 -22.81 13.69
CA ALA A 62 -1.98 -21.88 14.15
C ALA A 62 -1.81 -20.45 13.59
N LEU A 63 -0.58 -20.05 13.24
CA LEU A 63 -0.21 -18.68 12.87
C LEU A 63 -0.64 -17.65 13.94
N ASP A 64 -0.52 -18.01 15.22
CA ASP A 64 -0.85 -17.15 16.36
C ASP A 64 0.34 -16.34 16.88
N GLY A 65 1.56 -16.69 16.45
CA GLY A 65 2.80 -16.07 16.87
C GLY A 65 3.32 -16.58 18.23
N ALA A 66 2.64 -17.50 18.92
CA ALA A 66 3.09 -18.04 20.20
C ALA A 66 4.18 -19.12 20.00
N CYS A 67 5.33 -18.71 19.48
CA CYS A 67 6.40 -19.59 19.01
C CYS A 67 7.45 -19.92 20.09
N THR A 68 7.48 -19.19 21.21
CA THR A 68 8.50 -19.33 22.27
C THR A 68 7.94 -19.99 23.52
N ALA A 69 8.60 -21.04 24.03
CA ALA A 69 8.23 -21.64 25.31
C ALA A 69 8.76 -20.81 26.47
N LYS A 70 7.90 -20.46 27.42
CA LYS A 70 8.30 -19.81 28.66
C LYS A 70 7.35 -20.19 29.78
N ASP A 71 7.90 -20.58 30.93
CA ASP A 71 7.13 -20.92 32.13
C ASP A 71 6.00 -21.93 31.87
N GLY A 72 6.26 -22.92 31.02
CA GLY A 72 5.29 -23.97 30.69
C GLY A 72 4.18 -23.56 29.71
N THR A 73 4.29 -22.38 29.09
CA THR A 73 3.32 -21.86 28.12
C THR A 73 4.03 -21.43 26.84
N CYS A 74 3.34 -21.53 25.69
CA CYS A 74 3.81 -20.92 24.45
C CYS A 74 3.38 -19.45 24.43
N ILE A 75 4.33 -18.53 24.26
CA ILE A 75 4.10 -17.09 24.27
C ILE A 75 4.73 -16.42 23.04
N MET A 76 4.26 -15.22 22.75
CA MET A 76 4.97 -14.28 21.90
C MET A 76 6.03 -13.55 22.73
N ALA A 77 7.29 -13.66 22.34
CA ALA A 77 8.42 -13.08 23.07
C ALA A 77 9.34 -12.23 22.19
N SER A 78 9.11 -12.16 20.88
CA SER A 78 10.02 -11.50 19.94
C SER A 78 9.37 -11.09 18.62
N ASP A 79 10.04 -10.24 17.82
CA ASP A 79 9.59 -9.96 16.45
C ASP A 79 9.53 -11.23 15.58
N GLN A 80 10.35 -12.24 15.87
CA GLN A 80 10.34 -13.50 15.11
C GLN A 80 9.02 -14.25 15.31
N ASP A 81 8.54 -14.25 16.54
CA ASP A 81 7.24 -14.78 16.92
C ASP A 81 6.12 -14.03 16.20
N CYS A 82 6.17 -12.69 16.21
CA CYS A 82 5.21 -11.87 15.47
C CYS A 82 5.22 -12.10 13.97
N ARG A 83 6.39 -12.28 13.36
CA ARG A 83 6.51 -12.59 11.92
C ARG A 83 5.89 -13.92 11.51
N ALA A 84 5.75 -14.87 12.44
CA ALA A 84 5.06 -16.13 12.19
C ALA A 84 3.53 -16.02 12.32
N SER A 85 3.02 -14.88 12.82
CA SER A 85 1.59 -14.68 13.03
C SER A 85 0.84 -14.26 11.76
N SER A 86 -0.43 -14.63 11.69
CA SER A 86 -1.39 -14.16 10.68
C SER A 86 -1.55 -12.64 10.71
N GLY A 87 -1.45 -12.03 11.90
CA GLY A 87 -1.49 -10.58 12.07
C GLY A 87 -0.31 -9.86 11.37
N CYS A 88 0.87 -10.47 11.30
CA CYS A 88 1.95 -9.92 10.49
C CYS A 88 1.65 -10.00 8.99
N LEU A 89 1.18 -11.16 8.52
CA LEU A 89 0.92 -11.41 7.09
C LEU A 89 -0.17 -10.51 6.50
N HIS A 90 -1.20 -10.19 7.29
CA HIS A 90 -2.38 -9.47 6.79
C HIS A 90 -2.49 -8.04 7.30
N ASP A 91 -2.03 -7.77 8.51
CA ASP A 91 -2.20 -6.48 9.17
C ASP A 91 -0.88 -5.75 9.43
N GLY A 92 0.27 -6.33 9.06
CA GLY A 92 1.59 -5.74 9.34
C GLY A 92 1.93 -5.70 10.82
N ARG A 93 1.31 -6.53 11.67
CA ARG A 93 1.66 -6.63 13.09
C ARG A 93 2.87 -7.54 13.27
N CYS A 94 4.03 -7.07 12.81
CA CYS A 94 5.26 -7.87 12.73
C CYS A 94 6.30 -7.52 13.81
N SER A 95 6.07 -6.46 14.58
CA SER A 95 6.97 -6.01 15.65
C SER A 95 6.41 -6.36 17.03
N TYR A 96 7.26 -6.89 17.90
CA TYR A 96 6.89 -7.28 19.25
C TYR A 96 7.03 -6.12 20.24
N SER A 97 6.00 -5.91 21.05
CA SER A 97 5.94 -4.85 22.04
C SER A 97 5.04 -5.25 23.20
N PHE A 98 5.58 -5.31 24.40
CA PHE A 98 4.86 -5.61 25.65
C PHE A 98 3.87 -6.79 25.54
N GLY A 99 4.34 -7.95 25.07
CA GLY A 99 3.50 -9.15 24.96
C GLY A 99 2.55 -9.17 23.76
N ASN A 100 2.62 -8.19 22.86
CA ASN A 100 1.72 -8.04 21.73
C ASN A 100 2.49 -7.83 20.41
N CYS A 101 1.84 -8.16 19.30
CA CYS A 101 2.32 -7.83 17.97
C CYS A 101 1.65 -6.56 17.47
N GLU A 102 2.46 -5.60 17.03
CA GLU A 102 2.03 -4.30 16.54
C GLU A 102 2.80 -3.90 15.27
N ILE A 103 2.27 -2.88 14.59
CA ILE A 103 3.01 -2.16 13.55
C ILE A 103 3.98 -1.22 14.26
N GLY A 104 5.27 -1.54 14.22
CA GLY A 104 6.33 -0.79 14.92
C GLY A 104 7.26 -0.03 13.98
N LYS A 105 7.42 -0.49 12.74
CA LYS A 105 8.38 0.06 11.77
C LYS A 105 7.86 -0.04 10.33
N ASP A 106 8.37 0.81 9.44
CA ASP A 106 7.97 0.84 8.02
C ASP A 106 8.09 -0.53 7.34
N ALA A 107 9.07 -1.35 7.73
CA ALA A 107 9.24 -2.70 7.21
C ALA A 107 8.03 -3.60 7.47
N ASP A 108 7.24 -3.33 8.50
CA ASP A 108 6.02 -4.08 8.80
C ASP A 108 4.87 -3.74 7.83
N CYS A 109 4.93 -2.57 7.18
CA CYS A 109 3.95 -2.12 6.19
C CYS A 109 4.35 -2.47 4.75
N ALA A 110 5.65 -2.67 4.49
CA ALA A 110 6.23 -2.71 3.14
C ALA A 110 5.63 -3.80 2.23
N ASP A 111 5.35 -4.98 2.78
CA ASP A 111 4.85 -6.12 2.00
C ASP A 111 3.34 -6.09 1.77
N LEU A 112 2.62 -5.28 2.55
CA LEU A 112 1.15 -5.21 2.49
C LEU A 112 0.69 -4.59 1.18
N LYS A 113 -0.44 -5.11 0.68
CA LYS A 113 -1.14 -4.57 -0.49
C LYS A 113 -1.48 -3.08 -0.32
N ILE A 114 -1.77 -2.64 0.90
CA ILE A 114 -2.09 -1.23 1.19
C ILE A 114 -0.89 -0.29 0.98
N CYS A 115 0.34 -0.75 1.19
CA CYS A 115 1.54 0.01 0.84
C CYS A 115 1.70 0.08 -0.69
N LYS A 116 1.60 -1.05 -1.38
CA LYS A 116 1.79 -1.13 -2.85
C LYS A 116 0.73 -0.35 -3.64
N ASP A 117 -0.53 -0.43 -3.22
CA ASP A 117 -1.65 0.14 -3.98
C ASP A 117 -2.02 1.55 -3.53
N GLN A 118 -1.78 1.90 -2.27
CA GLN A 118 -2.22 3.18 -1.68
C GLN A 118 -1.07 4.01 -1.10
N GLY A 119 0.17 3.55 -1.19
CA GLY A 119 1.33 4.25 -0.62
C GLY A 119 1.34 4.24 0.91
N LYS A 120 0.52 3.44 1.59
CA LYS A 120 0.53 3.43 3.06
C LYS A 120 1.67 2.56 3.58
N CYS A 121 2.89 3.05 3.45
CA CYS A 121 4.13 2.31 3.71
C CYS A 121 4.86 2.77 4.99
N THR A 122 4.46 3.90 5.57
CA THR A 122 5.10 4.43 6.78
C THR A 122 4.35 3.97 8.03
N ALA A 123 5.06 3.42 9.00
CA ALA A 123 4.50 3.06 10.30
C ALA A 123 4.38 4.30 11.19
N LYS A 124 3.15 4.63 11.59
CA LYS A 124 2.89 5.74 12.50
C LYS A 124 1.68 5.43 13.37
N ASN A 125 1.80 5.62 14.68
CA ASN A 125 0.72 5.38 15.65
C ASN A 125 0.07 3.98 15.49
N ARG A 126 0.90 2.94 15.31
CA ARG A 126 0.45 1.54 15.09
C ARG A 126 -0.44 1.35 13.85
N ALA A 127 -0.29 2.21 12.84
CA ALA A 127 -0.98 2.09 11.57
C ALA A 127 -0.01 2.33 10.41
N CYS A 128 -0.31 1.72 9.27
CA CYS A 128 0.36 2.02 8.02
C CYS A 128 -0.32 3.22 7.36
N VAL A 129 0.46 4.28 7.08
CA VAL A 129 -0.02 5.55 6.53
C VAL A 129 0.92 6.05 5.43
N ILE A 130 0.46 7.03 4.66
CA ILE A 130 1.35 7.87 3.85
C ILE A 130 2.02 8.85 4.80
N GLY A 131 3.33 8.72 5.00
CA GLY A 131 4.11 9.51 5.94
C GLY A 131 5.21 10.36 5.31
N LYS A 132 5.64 10.02 4.08
CA LYS A 132 6.78 10.65 3.40
C LYS A 132 6.62 10.58 1.88
N ASP A 133 7.27 11.46 1.14
CA ASP A 133 7.15 11.51 -0.33
C ASP A 133 7.46 10.18 -1.02
N ALA A 134 8.42 9.41 -0.48
CA ALA A 134 8.80 8.10 -1.01
C ALA A 134 7.62 7.10 -1.06
N ASP A 135 6.60 7.30 -0.22
CA ASP A 135 5.37 6.53 -0.20
C ASP A 135 4.47 6.81 -1.43
N CYS A 136 4.54 8.03 -1.97
CA CYS A 136 3.74 8.50 -3.09
C CYS A 136 4.41 8.24 -4.46
N GLN A 137 5.74 8.25 -4.50
CA GLN A 137 6.53 8.09 -5.75
C GLN A 137 6.14 6.85 -6.60
N PRO A 138 5.94 5.64 -6.04
CA PRO A 138 5.64 4.47 -6.86
C PRO A 138 4.21 4.45 -7.40
N LEU A 139 3.32 5.31 -6.91
CA LEU A 139 1.91 5.29 -7.28
C LEU A 139 1.69 5.88 -8.67
N GLU A 140 0.71 5.35 -9.40
CA GLU A 140 0.32 5.90 -10.70
C GLU A 140 -0.08 7.37 -10.63
N GLY A 141 -0.64 7.82 -9.49
CA GLY A 141 -0.99 9.22 -9.25
C GLY A 141 0.21 10.16 -9.33
N CYS A 142 1.39 9.74 -8.89
CA CYS A 142 2.60 10.53 -9.03
C CYS A 142 2.98 10.71 -10.52
N ARG A 143 3.07 9.62 -11.29
CA ARG A 143 3.39 9.69 -12.73
C ARG A 143 2.32 10.44 -13.54
N LYS A 144 1.04 10.10 -13.36
CA LYS A 144 -0.04 10.60 -14.20
C LYS A 144 -0.44 12.03 -13.83
N LEU A 145 -0.44 12.36 -12.54
CA LEU A 145 -1.06 13.59 -12.02
C LEU A 145 -0.10 14.45 -11.20
N GLY A 146 1.17 14.07 -11.05
CA GLY A 146 2.16 14.81 -10.25
C GLY A 146 1.94 14.73 -8.74
N LEU A 147 1.10 13.80 -8.26
CA LEU A 147 0.76 13.63 -6.83
C LEU A 147 1.87 12.87 -6.08
N CYS A 148 3.05 13.45 -6.02
CA CYS A 148 4.27 12.78 -5.58
C CYS A 148 4.72 13.14 -4.15
N SER A 149 4.04 14.08 -3.49
CA SER A 149 4.42 14.58 -2.15
C SER A 149 3.41 14.13 -1.09
N ALA A 150 3.90 13.74 0.08
CA ALA A 150 3.07 13.36 1.21
C ALA A 150 2.64 14.59 2.01
N LYS A 151 1.34 14.76 2.20
CA LYS A 151 0.78 15.82 3.04
C LYS A 151 -0.50 15.35 3.71
N ASP A 152 -0.57 15.49 5.03
CA ASP A 152 -1.75 15.15 5.85
C ASP A 152 -2.30 13.73 5.63
N GLY A 153 -1.42 12.77 5.34
CA GLY A 153 -1.81 11.38 5.06
C GLY A 153 -2.26 11.11 3.63
N TRP A 154 -2.06 12.05 2.71
CA TRP A 154 -2.43 11.98 1.29
C TRP A 154 -1.25 12.27 0.38
N CYS A 155 -1.33 11.77 -0.85
CA CYS A 155 -0.40 12.15 -1.91
C CYS A 155 -0.96 13.35 -2.69
N VAL A 156 -0.17 14.41 -2.79
CA VAL A 156 -0.56 15.69 -3.39
C VAL A 156 0.52 16.19 -4.36
N ALA A 157 0.14 17.13 -5.23
CA ALA A 157 1.10 17.91 -6.00
C ALA A 157 1.78 18.93 -5.09
N GLY A 158 2.94 18.56 -4.52
CA GLY A 158 3.68 19.41 -3.59
C GLY A 158 4.64 20.40 -4.26
N SER A 159 4.93 20.24 -5.56
CA SER A 159 5.85 21.13 -6.29
C SER A 159 5.58 21.15 -7.79
N ASP A 160 5.93 22.27 -8.43
CA ASP A 160 5.88 22.42 -9.89
C ASP A 160 6.75 21.37 -10.60
N GLU A 161 7.85 20.95 -9.98
CA GLU A 161 8.74 19.94 -10.54
C GLU A 161 8.03 18.57 -10.70
N HIS A 162 7.21 18.19 -9.72
CA HIS A 162 6.39 16.98 -9.84
C HIS A 162 5.32 17.13 -10.92
N CYS A 163 4.68 18.30 -11.01
CA CYS A 163 3.71 18.56 -12.07
C CYS A 163 4.35 18.52 -13.46
N LYS A 164 5.50 19.18 -13.66
CA LYS A 164 6.23 19.21 -14.94
C LYS A 164 6.63 17.83 -15.45
N LYS A 165 6.93 16.90 -14.55
CA LYS A 165 7.28 15.51 -14.88
C LYS A 165 6.07 14.60 -15.15
N SER A 166 4.85 15.10 -14.92
CA SER A 166 3.63 14.28 -15.02
C SER A 166 3.05 14.21 -16.42
N ASP A 167 2.27 13.15 -16.68
CA ASP A 167 1.47 13.04 -17.91
C ASP A 167 0.48 14.20 -18.05
N ALA A 168 -0.10 14.68 -16.94
CA ALA A 168 -1.02 15.81 -16.93
C ALA A 168 -0.38 17.10 -17.48
N CYS A 169 0.90 17.35 -17.22
CA CYS A 169 1.60 18.49 -17.80
C CYS A 169 1.76 18.34 -19.32
N SER A 170 2.33 17.22 -19.78
CA SER A 170 2.59 17.02 -21.22
C SER A 170 1.29 16.91 -22.06
N ARG A 171 0.24 16.31 -21.49
CA ARG A 171 -1.04 16.11 -22.18
C ARG A 171 -1.94 17.32 -22.09
N ASP A 172 -2.09 17.88 -20.89
CA ASP A 172 -3.14 18.86 -20.58
C ASP A 172 -2.61 20.24 -20.19
N GLY A 173 -1.29 20.45 -20.19
CA GLY A 173 -0.65 21.72 -19.79
C GLY A 173 -0.69 21.99 -18.29
N ALA A 174 -1.08 21.00 -17.47
CA ALA A 174 -1.18 21.12 -16.02
C ALA A 174 0.20 20.99 -15.35
N CYS A 175 1.05 22.01 -15.51
CA CYS A 175 2.46 21.96 -15.14
C CYS A 175 2.81 22.70 -13.83
N LYS A 176 1.83 23.30 -13.16
CA LYS A 176 2.03 24.08 -11.92
C LYS A 176 1.31 23.45 -10.73
N ALA A 177 1.97 23.35 -9.59
CA ALA A 177 1.34 22.89 -8.35
C ALA A 177 0.51 24.02 -7.72
N SER A 178 -0.74 23.73 -7.39
CA SER A 178 -1.63 24.63 -6.66
C SER A 178 -2.65 23.83 -5.87
N ASP A 179 -2.81 24.15 -4.59
CA ASP A 179 -3.78 23.52 -3.68
C ASP A 179 -3.75 21.98 -3.70
N GLY A 180 -2.55 21.42 -3.83
CA GLY A 180 -2.33 19.97 -3.84
C GLY A 180 -2.67 19.27 -5.16
N ALA A 181 -2.97 20.02 -6.22
CA ALA A 181 -3.20 19.50 -7.57
C ALA A 181 -2.27 20.17 -8.60
N CYS A 182 -2.10 19.52 -9.75
CA CYS A 182 -1.44 20.12 -10.90
C CYS A 182 -2.46 20.87 -11.76
N VAL A 183 -2.15 22.12 -12.10
CA VAL A 183 -3.03 23.05 -12.84
C VAL A 183 -2.25 23.73 -13.96
N ALA A 184 -2.97 24.30 -14.93
CA ALA A 184 -2.38 25.16 -15.95
C ALA A 184 -1.96 26.49 -15.32
N GLY A 185 -0.66 26.80 -15.35
CA GLY A 185 -0.08 28.00 -14.75
C GLY A 185 0.11 29.17 -15.72
N ASP A 186 0.27 28.87 -17.01
CA ASP A 186 0.63 29.83 -18.05
C ASP A 186 0.28 29.29 -19.46
N ASP A 187 0.18 30.22 -20.41
CA ASP A 187 -0.14 29.92 -21.80
C ASP A 187 0.95 29.08 -22.49
N GLU A 188 2.20 29.21 -22.06
CA GLU A 188 3.32 28.46 -22.65
C GLU A 188 3.17 26.95 -22.41
N SER A 189 2.85 26.56 -21.17
CA SER A 189 2.56 25.18 -20.79
C SER A 189 1.34 24.64 -21.54
N CYS A 190 0.30 25.46 -21.68
CA CYS A 190 -0.88 25.09 -22.47
C CYS A 190 -0.54 24.90 -23.95
N ALA A 191 0.21 25.82 -24.56
CA ALA A 191 0.60 25.77 -25.96
C ALA A 191 1.48 24.56 -26.28
N ALA A 192 2.33 24.13 -25.36
CA ALA A 192 3.17 22.95 -25.50
C ALA A 192 2.39 21.61 -25.38
N SER A 193 1.18 21.63 -24.82
CA SER A 193 0.39 20.43 -24.51
C SER A 193 -0.18 19.72 -25.76
N ILE A 194 -0.45 18.42 -25.62
CA ILE A 194 -1.18 17.65 -26.65
C ILE A 194 -2.60 18.22 -26.82
N THR A 195 -3.26 18.61 -25.73
CA THR A 195 -4.62 19.14 -25.73
C THR A 195 -4.74 20.45 -26.53
N CYS A 196 -3.73 21.33 -26.51
CA CYS A 196 -3.66 22.48 -27.42
C CYS A 196 -3.60 22.06 -28.89
N ARG A 197 -2.65 21.18 -29.26
CA ARG A 197 -2.52 20.72 -30.65
C ARG A 197 -3.76 20.01 -31.17
N ALA A 198 -4.44 19.26 -30.31
CA ALA A 198 -5.62 18.50 -30.68
C ALA A 198 -6.88 19.38 -30.78
N THR A 199 -7.08 20.29 -29.82
CA THR A 199 -8.39 20.95 -29.61
C THR A 199 -8.35 22.48 -29.53
N GLY A 200 -7.19 23.11 -29.73
CA GLY A 200 -7.03 24.57 -29.70
C GLY A 200 -7.03 25.16 -28.28
N ARG A 201 -6.97 24.32 -27.25
CA ARG A 201 -6.91 24.73 -25.84
C ARG A 201 -5.51 25.16 -25.45
N CYS A 202 -5.10 26.34 -25.89
CA CYS A 202 -3.72 26.81 -25.79
C CYS A 202 -3.51 27.98 -24.80
N ALA A 203 -4.55 28.45 -24.10
CA ALA A 203 -4.44 29.53 -23.12
C ALA A 203 -4.79 29.02 -21.71
N ALA A 204 -4.04 29.45 -20.69
CA ALA A 204 -4.29 29.12 -19.30
C ALA A 204 -5.36 30.07 -18.71
N LYS A 205 -6.41 29.48 -18.14
CA LYS A 205 -7.45 30.21 -17.44
C LYS A 205 -8.05 29.35 -16.34
N ASP A 206 -8.16 29.90 -15.13
CA ASP A 206 -8.75 29.23 -13.96
C ASP A 206 -8.16 27.83 -13.72
N GLY A 207 -6.84 27.70 -13.87
CA GLY A 207 -6.11 26.44 -13.68
C GLY A 207 -6.28 25.41 -14.80
N LYS A 208 -6.89 25.77 -15.94
CA LYS A 208 -7.13 24.87 -17.08
C LYS A 208 -6.65 25.47 -18.39
N CYS A 209 -6.32 24.62 -19.34
CA CYS A 209 -6.10 25.06 -20.71
C CYS A 209 -7.44 25.18 -21.47
N VAL A 210 -7.67 26.35 -22.05
CA VAL A 210 -8.88 26.72 -22.77
C VAL A 210 -8.55 27.36 -24.13
N PRO A 211 -9.50 27.43 -25.07
CA PRO A 211 -9.30 28.18 -26.30
C PRO A 211 -9.27 29.68 -26.03
N GLY A 212 -8.12 30.30 -26.27
CA GLY A 212 -7.92 31.74 -26.09
C GLY A 212 -8.21 32.60 -27.33
N SER A 213 -8.19 32.02 -28.53
CA SER A 213 -8.42 32.74 -29.79
C SER A 213 -8.87 31.80 -30.91
N SER A 214 -9.47 32.34 -31.97
CA SER A 214 -9.73 31.56 -33.19
C SER A 214 -8.44 31.06 -33.85
N ALA A 215 -7.31 31.75 -33.67
CA ALA A 215 -6.01 31.29 -34.17
C ALA A 215 -5.58 29.97 -33.51
N HIS A 216 -5.88 29.79 -32.22
CA HIS A 216 -5.65 28.51 -31.53
C HIS A 216 -6.54 27.41 -32.09
N CYS A 217 -7.82 27.71 -32.37
CA CYS A 217 -8.75 26.77 -32.96
C CYS A 217 -8.33 26.37 -34.38
N SER A 218 -7.97 27.34 -35.24
CA SER A 218 -7.56 27.09 -36.61
C SER A 218 -6.26 26.28 -36.73
N ALA A 219 -5.35 26.39 -35.76
CA ALA A 219 -4.11 25.63 -35.74
C ALA A 219 -4.31 24.16 -35.30
N ALA A 220 -5.40 23.86 -34.60
CA ALA A 220 -5.65 22.54 -34.01
C ALA A 220 -6.02 21.48 -35.05
N SER A 221 -5.75 20.20 -34.74
CA SER A 221 -6.19 19.10 -35.60
C SER A 221 -7.71 19.02 -35.70
N ALA A 222 -8.45 19.34 -34.63
CA ALA A 222 -9.91 19.41 -34.67
C ALA A 222 -10.46 20.36 -35.75
N CYS A 223 -9.76 21.46 -36.07
CA CYS A 223 -10.14 22.31 -37.20
C CYS A 223 -9.96 21.57 -38.53
N ARG A 224 -8.79 20.97 -38.76
CA ARG A 224 -8.49 20.23 -40.01
C ARG A 224 -9.38 19.01 -40.21
N ASP A 225 -9.70 18.32 -39.12
CA ASP A 225 -10.42 17.04 -39.18
C ASP A 225 -11.93 17.28 -39.19
N GLN A 226 -12.43 18.18 -38.34
CA GLN A 226 -13.85 18.33 -38.02
C GLN A 226 -14.42 19.73 -38.33
N GLY A 227 -13.61 20.68 -38.79
CA GLY A 227 -14.05 22.06 -39.08
C GLY A 227 -14.28 22.92 -37.84
N LEU A 228 -13.74 22.54 -36.67
CA LEU A 228 -13.86 23.33 -35.43
C LEU A 228 -12.81 24.46 -35.38
N CYS A 229 -12.91 25.40 -36.32
CA CYS A 229 -11.86 26.40 -36.58
C CYS A 229 -12.09 27.75 -35.89
N SER A 230 -13.29 28.01 -35.37
CA SER A 230 -13.69 29.32 -34.84
C SER A 230 -13.89 29.29 -33.33
N LEU A 231 -13.40 30.31 -32.61
CA LEU A 231 -13.70 30.49 -31.19
C LEU A 231 -15.10 31.08 -31.02
N LYS A 232 -16.04 30.30 -30.46
CA LYS A 232 -17.39 30.74 -30.10
C LYS A 232 -17.76 30.17 -28.72
N ASP A 233 -18.27 31.03 -27.83
CA ASP A 233 -18.67 30.69 -26.46
C ASP A 233 -17.60 29.95 -25.64
N GLY A 234 -16.33 30.34 -25.81
CA GLY A 234 -15.20 29.71 -25.10
C GLY A 234 -14.82 28.31 -25.59
N ALA A 235 -15.34 27.87 -26.75
CA ALA A 235 -14.99 26.60 -27.37
C ALA A 235 -14.62 26.79 -28.85
N CYS A 236 -13.82 25.86 -29.38
CA CYS A 236 -13.61 25.75 -30.81
C CYS A 236 -14.83 25.07 -31.45
N LYS A 237 -15.49 25.77 -32.37
CA LYS A 237 -16.73 25.38 -33.02
C LYS A 237 -16.61 25.61 -34.54
N ALA A 238 -17.47 24.96 -35.31
CA ALA A 238 -17.72 25.35 -36.70
C ALA A 238 -18.43 26.70 -36.71
N GLY A 239 -17.72 27.74 -37.17
CA GLY A 239 -18.22 29.10 -37.16
C GLY A 239 -18.88 29.52 -38.48
N SER A 240 -18.58 28.81 -39.56
CA SER A 240 -19.06 29.07 -40.92
C SER A 240 -18.93 27.81 -41.79
N ASP A 241 -19.65 27.77 -42.91
CA ASP A 241 -19.45 26.71 -43.91
C ASP A 241 -18.01 26.62 -44.42
N ALA A 242 -17.25 27.72 -44.40
CA ALA A 242 -15.84 27.71 -44.80
C ALA A 242 -14.99 26.84 -43.86
N ASP A 243 -15.27 26.89 -42.56
CA ASP A 243 -14.60 26.04 -41.57
C ASP A 243 -14.85 24.55 -41.88
N CYS A 244 -16.07 24.21 -42.30
CA CYS A 244 -16.46 22.84 -42.62
C CYS A 244 -15.92 22.35 -43.97
N LYS A 245 -15.95 23.18 -45.00
CA LYS A 245 -15.56 22.81 -46.38
C LYS A 245 -14.12 22.32 -46.50
N GLU A 246 -13.22 22.86 -45.69
CA GLU A 246 -11.81 22.47 -45.71
C GLU A 246 -11.51 21.19 -44.90
N SER A 247 -12.46 20.76 -44.07
CA SER A 247 -12.29 19.65 -43.12
C SER A 247 -12.24 18.28 -43.79
N ALA A 248 -11.57 17.33 -43.15
CA ALA A 248 -11.59 15.92 -43.55
C ALA A 248 -13.02 15.33 -43.49
N PHE A 249 -13.84 15.76 -42.53
CA PHE A 249 -15.23 15.32 -42.41
C PHE A 249 -16.08 15.74 -43.61
N CYS A 250 -15.90 16.95 -44.16
CA CYS A 250 -16.55 17.30 -45.43
C CYS A 250 -16.07 16.40 -46.58
N LYS A 251 -14.76 16.19 -46.71
CA LYS A 251 -14.16 15.40 -47.80
C LYS A 251 -14.57 13.92 -47.79
N HIS A 252 -14.76 13.34 -46.61
CA HIS A 252 -15.00 11.90 -46.45
C HIS A 252 -16.43 11.53 -46.08
N GLN A 253 -17.18 12.44 -45.45
CA GLN A 253 -18.51 12.18 -44.91
C GLN A 253 -19.58 13.15 -45.44
N GLY A 254 -19.22 14.14 -46.25
CA GLY A 254 -20.16 15.13 -46.80
C GLY A 254 -20.66 16.17 -45.80
N LEU A 255 -20.04 16.26 -44.61
CA LEU A 255 -20.40 17.23 -43.57
C LEU A 255 -19.79 18.61 -43.88
N CYS A 256 -20.35 19.31 -44.86
CA CYS A 256 -19.75 20.52 -45.44
C CYS A 256 -20.44 21.84 -45.04
N LYS A 257 -21.49 21.80 -44.23
CA LYS A 257 -22.22 22.99 -43.74
C LYS A 257 -22.07 23.17 -42.25
N ALA A 258 -21.98 24.41 -41.78
CA ALA A 258 -21.97 24.70 -40.34
C ALA A 258 -23.40 24.77 -39.78
N ASP A 259 -23.65 24.02 -38.72
CA ASP A 259 -24.80 24.26 -37.84
C ASP A 259 -24.34 25.22 -36.75
N GLU A 260 -24.77 26.49 -36.82
CA GLU A 260 -24.39 27.50 -35.83
C GLU A 260 -24.95 27.26 -34.44
N GLY A 261 -26.09 26.56 -34.33
CA GLY A 261 -26.72 26.25 -33.05
C GLY A 261 -25.96 25.18 -32.27
N GLN A 262 -25.46 24.16 -32.99
CA GLN A 262 -24.67 23.08 -32.42
C GLN A 262 -23.16 23.35 -32.43
N GLY A 263 -22.70 24.23 -33.32
CA GLY A 263 -21.28 24.54 -33.50
C GLY A 263 -20.48 23.42 -34.15
N VAL A 264 -21.11 22.61 -35.01
CA VAL A 264 -20.52 21.44 -35.67
C VAL A 264 -20.78 21.47 -37.17
N CYS A 265 -20.07 20.63 -37.91
CA CYS A 265 -20.31 20.43 -39.33
C CYS A 265 -21.37 19.35 -39.58
N VAL A 266 -22.32 19.63 -40.46
CA VAL A 266 -23.44 18.77 -40.84
C VAL A 266 -23.51 18.60 -42.36
N GLY A 267 -24.20 17.54 -42.79
CA GLY A 267 -24.55 17.33 -44.19
C GLY A 267 -25.75 18.18 -44.61
N ASP A 268 -26.03 18.18 -45.91
CA ASP A 268 -27.23 18.80 -46.49
C ASP A 268 -28.54 18.17 -46.02
#